data_AF-A0A822GZI6-F1
#
_entry.id   AF-A0A822GZI6-F1
#
_cell.length_a   1.000
_cell.length_b   1.000
_cell.length_c   1.000
_cell.angle_alpha   90.00
_cell.angle_beta   90.00
_cell.angle_gamma   90.00
#
_symmetry.space_group_name_H-M   'P 1'
#
loop_
_entity.id
_entity.type
_entity.pdbx_description
1 polymer ?
#
loop_
_entity_poly.entity_id
_entity_poly.type
_entity_poly.pdbx_seq_one_letter_code
_entity_poly.pdbx_strand_id
1 'polypeptide(L)'
;MKLNEFYGNPYQRWELIYKASRDGFDANAFHTHCNGKGPTITIVRSNNNFIFGGYTSVSWTSDGKSKNDTNAFLFTLVNPHQIPPTKYLIDAAKIQYTVNHTGSYGPTFGGGHDLHVASGSNA
;
A
#
# COMPACT_ATOMS: atom_id res chain seq x y z
N MET A 1 4.71 16.22 8.52
CA MET A 1 3.92 15.56 7.46
C MET A 1 3.32 14.30 8.05
N LYS A 2 2.00 14.07 7.96
CA LYS A 2 1.32 13.00 8.72
C LYS A 2 1.84 11.58 8.43
N LEU A 3 2.24 11.31 7.18
CA LEU A 3 2.83 10.03 6.80
C LEU A 3 4.19 9.76 7.47
N ASN A 4 5.00 10.80 7.72
CA ASN A 4 6.26 10.66 8.45
C ASN A 4 6.01 10.33 9.93
N GLU A 5 4.95 10.91 10.53
CA GLU A 5 4.51 10.54 11.89
C GLU A 5 4.04 9.07 11.93
N PHE A 6 3.28 8.62 10.94
CA PHE A 6 2.83 7.23 10.87
C PHE A 6 3.97 6.23 10.74
N TYR A 7 4.98 6.58 9.93
CA TYR A 7 6.22 5.82 9.79
C TYR A 7 7.09 5.84 11.05
N GLY A 8 6.96 6.87 11.91
CA GLY A 8 7.72 7.00 13.15
C GLY A 8 9.04 7.76 13.01
N ASN A 9 9.27 8.44 11.88
CA ASN A 9 10.44 9.31 11.69
C ASN A 9 10.01 10.63 11.03
N PRO A 10 10.03 11.76 11.75
CA PRO A 10 9.58 13.06 11.21
C PRO A 10 10.44 13.55 10.05
N TYR A 11 11.71 13.12 9.97
CA TYR A 11 12.66 13.50 8.93
C TYR A 11 12.69 12.54 7.74
N GLN A 12 11.79 11.56 7.69
CA GLN A 12 11.74 10.60 6.60
C GLN A 12 11.58 11.30 5.24
N ARG A 13 12.37 10.85 4.27
CA ARG A 13 12.25 11.27 2.87
C ARG A 13 11.75 10.10 2.04
N TRP A 14 10.86 10.40 1.10
CA TRP A 14 10.27 9.40 0.22
C TRP A 14 10.67 9.71 -1.22
N GLU A 15 10.98 8.66 -1.97
CA GLU A 15 11.21 8.73 -3.40
C GLU A 15 9.99 8.18 -4.14
N LEU A 16 9.53 8.90 -5.16
CA LEU A 16 8.43 8.45 -6.00
C LEU A 16 8.93 7.43 -7.03
N ILE A 17 8.73 6.15 -6.74
CA ILE A 17 9.14 5.05 -7.62
C ILE A 17 8.07 4.65 -8.64
N TYR A 18 6.78 4.87 -8.34
CA TYR A 18 5.65 4.51 -9.21
C TYR A 18 4.50 5.50 -9.04
N LYS A 19 3.86 5.88 -10.16
CA LYS A 19 2.63 6.66 -10.18
C LYS A 19 1.75 6.18 -11.33
N ALA A 20 0.60 5.60 -11.02
CA ALA A 20 -0.26 4.96 -12.02
C ALA A 20 -0.65 5.87 -13.21
N SER A 21 -0.93 7.15 -12.96
CA SER A 21 -1.24 8.13 -14.02
C SER A 21 -0.04 8.52 -14.92
N ARG A 22 1.18 8.16 -14.53
CA ARG A 22 2.41 8.35 -15.31
C ARG A 22 2.87 7.03 -15.95
N ASP A 23 2.81 5.94 -15.18
CA ASP A 23 3.48 4.68 -15.51
C ASP A 23 2.52 3.59 -16.01
N GLY A 24 1.21 3.83 -15.95
CA GLY A 24 0.17 2.85 -16.28
C GLY A 24 -0.52 2.30 -15.03
N PHE A 25 -1.79 1.91 -15.19
CA PHE A 25 -2.64 1.41 -14.11
C PHE A 25 -2.66 -0.12 -13.99
N ASP A 26 -1.97 -0.83 -14.87
CA ASP A 26 -1.89 -2.29 -14.80
C ASP A 26 -0.92 -2.77 -13.71
N ALA A 27 -1.14 -4.00 -13.25
CA ALA A 27 -0.31 -4.62 -12.22
C ALA A 27 1.15 -4.80 -12.66
N ASN A 28 1.40 -4.99 -13.96
CA ASN A 28 2.74 -5.16 -14.50
C ASN A 28 3.56 -3.86 -14.37
N ALA A 29 2.95 -2.70 -14.60
CA ALA A 29 3.55 -1.39 -14.37
C ALA A 29 3.93 -1.21 -12.90
N PHE A 30 3.03 -1.55 -11.97
CA PHE A 30 3.33 -1.52 -10.54
C PHE A 30 4.54 -2.42 -10.19
N HIS A 31 4.51 -3.68 -10.59
CA HIS A 31 5.57 -4.64 -10.26
C HIS A 31 6.91 -4.33 -10.91
N THR A 32 6.92 -3.79 -12.13
CA THR A 32 8.13 -3.31 -12.81
C THR A 32 8.85 -2.23 -12.00
N HIS A 33 8.11 -1.36 -11.33
CA HIS A 33 8.66 -0.24 -10.59
C HIS A 33 8.92 -0.54 -9.10
N CYS A 34 8.07 -1.35 -8.47
CA CYS A 34 8.04 -1.53 -7.01
C CYS A 34 8.71 -2.81 -6.52
N ASN A 35 8.89 -3.84 -7.35
CA ASN A 35 9.51 -5.08 -6.92
C ASN A 35 10.96 -4.87 -6.46
N GLY A 36 11.32 -5.50 -5.34
CA GLY A 36 12.69 -5.46 -4.80
C GLY A 36 13.15 -4.10 -4.28
N LYS A 37 12.28 -3.09 -4.16
CA LYS A 37 12.65 -1.73 -3.74
C LYS A 37 12.75 -1.52 -2.23
N GLY A 38 12.51 -2.55 -1.42
CA GLY A 38 12.47 -2.43 0.04
C GLY A 38 11.11 -1.95 0.55
N PRO A 39 11.08 -1.32 1.74
CA PRO A 39 9.87 -0.74 2.31
C PRO A 39 9.23 0.29 1.38
N THR A 40 7.90 0.26 1.28
CA THR A 40 7.15 1.21 0.43
C THR A 40 5.90 1.69 1.13
N ILE A 41 5.47 2.91 0.75
CA ILE A 41 4.16 3.43 1.09
C ILE A 41 3.33 3.58 -0.19
N THR A 42 2.18 2.92 -0.21
CA THR A 42 1.19 3.05 -1.27
C THR A 42 0.20 4.13 -0.88
N ILE A 43 -0.03 5.09 -1.78
CA ILE A 43 -1.03 6.15 -1.62
C ILE A 43 -2.06 6.01 -2.74
N VAL A 44 -3.31 5.80 -2.37
CA VAL A 44 -4.45 5.73 -3.27
C VAL A 44 -5.25 7.02 -3.15
N ARG A 45 -5.56 7.65 -4.29
CA ARG A 45 -6.56 8.71 -4.39
C ARG A 45 -7.72 8.19 -5.20
N SER A 46 -8.91 8.12 -4.60
CA SER A 46 -10.13 7.70 -5.30
C SER A 46 -10.75 8.83 -6.13
N ASN A 47 -11.70 8.48 -6.99
CA ASN A 47 -12.50 9.45 -7.76
C ASN A 47 -13.26 10.43 -6.87
N ASN A 48 -13.59 10.02 -5.64
CA ASN A 48 -14.26 10.86 -4.65
C ASN A 48 -13.26 11.70 -3.80
N ASN A 49 -12.01 11.81 -4.25
CA ASN A 49 -10.93 12.52 -3.55
C ASN A 49 -10.58 11.97 -2.16
N PHE A 50 -10.95 10.72 -1.86
CA PHE A 50 -10.49 10.05 -0.65
C PHE A 50 -9.05 9.62 -0.80
N ILE A 51 -8.28 9.80 0.26
CA ILE A 51 -6.85 9.50 0.29
C ILE A 51 -6.62 8.49 1.41
N PHE A 52 -6.15 7.32 1.04
CA PHE A 52 -5.89 6.19 1.94
C PHE A 52 -4.77 5.34 1.34
N GLY A 53 -4.35 4.30 2.05
CA GLY A 53 -3.33 3.41 1.53
C GLY A 53 -2.76 2.48 2.58
N GLY A 54 -1.57 1.97 2.28
CA GLY A 54 -0.87 1.01 3.13
C GLY A 54 0.63 1.17 3.04
N TYR A 55 1.31 0.82 4.12
CA TYR A 55 2.75 0.68 4.20
C TYR A 55 3.11 -0.79 4.37
N THR A 56 4.21 -1.20 3.76
CA THR A 56 4.87 -2.47 4.04
C THR A 56 6.37 -2.26 4.21
N SER A 57 6.96 -2.98 5.17
CA SER A 57 8.41 -3.09 5.37
C SER A 57 9.06 -4.17 4.52
N VAL A 58 8.27 -5.09 3.93
CA VAL A 58 8.79 -6.14 3.05
C VAL A 58 8.79 -5.68 1.59
N SER A 59 9.83 -6.06 0.85
CA SER A 59 9.90 -5.79 -0.59
C SER A 59 8.81 -6.53 -1.34
N TRP A 60 8.08 -5.84 -2.21
CA TRP A 60 7.20 -6.48 -3.18
C TRP A 60 7.95 -7.50 -4.04
N THR A 61 7.24 -8.57 -4.37
CA THR A 61 7.63 -9.59 -5.35
C THR A 61 6.42 -9.87 -6.23
N SER A 62 6.57 -10.79 -7.17
CA SER A 62 5.47 -11.31 -7.99
C SER A 62 5.46 -12.84 -7.96
N ASP A 63 5.87 -13.42 -6.82
CA ASP A 63 6.03 -14.87 -6.66
C ASP A 63 4.71 -15.58 -6.27
N GLY A 64 3.60 -14.85 -6.23
CA GLY A 64 2.27 -15.40 -5.94
C GLY A 64 2.05 -15.77 -4.47
N LYS A 65 3.00 -15.43 -3.58
CA LYS A 65 2.94 -15.79 -2.16
C LYS A 65 2.65 -14.58 -1.32
N SER A 66 1.63 -14.66 -0.47
CA SER A 66 1.46 -13.65 0.57
C SER A 66 2.62 -13.69 1.57
N LYS A 67 3.01 -12.52 2.07
CA LYS A 67 4.07 -12.32 3.05
C LYS A 67 3.48 -11.80 4.36
N ASN A 68 4.19 -12.13 5.44
CA ASN A 68 3.89 -11.64 6.77
C ASN A 68 4.76 -10.42 7.03
N ASP A 69 4.17 -9.36 7.57
CA ASP A 69 4.88 -8.13 7.88
C ASP A 69 4.31 -7.51 9.14
N THR A 70 4.98 -7.68 10.29
CA THR A 70 4.53 -7.11 11.58
C THR A 70 4.44 -5.57 11.56
N ASN A 71 5.18 -4.93 10.65
CA ASN A 71 5.31 -3.48 10.59
C ASN A 71 4.38 -2.85 9.55
N ALA A 72 3.66 -3.67 8.77
CA ALA A 72 2.69 -3.14 7.83
C ALA A 72 1.52 -2.48 8.57
N PHE A 73 0.94 -1.48 7.92
CA PHE A 73 -0.22 -0.77 8.44
C PHE A 73 -1.01 -0.18 7.29
N LEU A 74 -2.32 -0.06 7.50
CA LEU A 74 -3.18 0.74 6.64
C LEU A 74 -3.34 2.14 7.21
N PHE A 75 -3.76 3.08 6.38
CA PHE A 75 -4.07 4.42 6.85
C PHE A 75 -5.17 5.07 6.02
N THR A 76 -5.83 6.04 6.64
CA THR A 76 -6.67 7.02 5.96
C THR A 76 -6.17 8.43 6.25
N LEU A 77 -6.26 9.32 5.26
CA LEU A 77 -5.97 10.75 5.38
C LEU A 77 -7.21 11.60 5.08
N VAL A 78 -8.00 11.19 4.07
CA VAL A 78 -9.26 11.83 3.67
C VAL A 78 -10.28 10.72 3.39
N ASN A 79 -11.45 10.78 4.02
CA ASN A 79 -12.49 9.73 3.96
C ASN A 79 -13.89 10.33 4.13
N PRO A 80 -14.96 9.60 3.74
CA PRO A 80 -16.33 10.12 3.79
C PRO A 80 -16.90 10.33 5.20
N HIS A 81 -16.23 9.78 6.22
CA HIS A 81 -16.70 9.78 7.60
C HIS A 81 -16.03 10.84 8.47
N GLN A 82 -15.24 11.74 7.86
CA GLN A 82 -14.49 12.79 8.57
C GLN A 82 -13.56 12.23 9.66
N ILE A 83 -13.17 10.97 9.54
CA ILE A 83 -12.21 10.36 10.46
C ILE A 83 -10.90 11.15 10.29
N PRO A 84 -10.28 11.65 11.37
CA PRO A 84 -9.01 12.33 11.27
C PRO A 84 -7.96 11.38 10.68
N PRO A 85 -6.84 11.89 10.15
CA PRO A 85 -5.79 11.01 9.65
C PRO A 85 -5.42 9.94 10.67
N THR A 86 -5.66 8.68 10.32
CA THR A 86 -5.60 7.53 11.24
C THR A 86 -4.76 6.41 10.64
N LYS A 87 -3.92 5.81 11.49
CA LYS A 87 -3.13 4.61 11.20
C LYS A 87 -3.79 3.39 11.82
N TYR A 88 -3.96 2.35 11.02
CA TYR A 88 -4.51 1.05 11.42
C TYR A 88 -3.38 0.02 11.42
N LEU A 89 -2.99 -0.39 12.62
CA LEU A 89 -1.95 -1.41 12.82
C LEU A 89 -2.53 -2.80 12.57
N ILE A 90 -1.65 -3.74 12.24
CA ILE A 90 -2.00 -5.14 12.14
C ILE A 90 -2.42 -5.69 13.50
N ASP A 91 -3.49 -6.48 13.50
CA ASP A 91 -3.81 -7.36 14.60
C ASP A 91 -2.76 -8.47 14.67
N ALA A 92 -2.01 -8.53 15.77
CA ALA A 92 -0.95 -9.51 15.97
C ALA A 92 -1.43 -10.96 15.85
N ALA A 93 -2.72 -11.23 16.10
CA ALA A 93 -3.32 -12.54 15.90
C ALA A 93 -3.58 -12.88 14.42
N LYS A 94 -3.52 -11.90 13.52
CA LYS A 94 -3.83 -12.01 12.08
C LYS A 94 -2.65 -11.61 11.19
N ILE A 95 -1.42 -11.84 11.65
CA ILE A 95 -0.22 -11.52 10.88
C ILE A 95 -0.04 -12.38 9.63
N GLN A 96 -0.75 -13.51 9.53
CA GLN A 96 -0.65 -14.34 8.35
C GLN A 96 -1.24 -13.61 7.14
N TYR A 97 -0.51 -13.63 6.03
CA TYR A 97 -0.97 -13.11 4.75
C TYR A 97 -1.22 -11.60 4.73
N THR A 98 -0.42 -10.84 5.48
CA THR A 98 -0.51 -9.37 5.58
C THR A 98 -0.39 -8.64 4.24
N VAL A 99 0.46 -9.12 3.35
CA VAL A 99 0.77 -8.45 2.08
C VAL A 99 0.72 -9.49 0.98
N ASN A 100 -0.09 -9.27 -0.06
CA ASN A 100 -0.24 -10.23 -1.15
C ASN A 100 0.66 -9.87 -2.34
N HIS A 101 1.49 -10.80 -2.79
CA HIS A 101 2.49 -10.59 -3.86
C HIS A 101 2.11 -11.32 -5.15
N THR A 102 0.81 -11.42 -5.44
CA THR A 102 0.30 -11.94 -6.71
C THR A 102 0.65 -10.98 -7.84
N GLY A 103 1.42 -11.44 -8.83
CA GLY A 103 1.93 -10.60 -9.91
C GLY A 103 0.87 -9.98 -10.84
N SER A 104 -0.36 -10.51 -10.83
CA SER A 104 -1.48 -9.94 -11.58
C SER A 104 -2.26 -8.89 -10.79
N TYR A 105 -1.89 -8.61 -9.54
CA TYR A 105 -2.53 -7.63 -8.67
C TYR A 105 -1.64 -6.40 -8.49
N GLY A 106 -2.25 -5.25 -8.20
CA GLY A 106 -1.53 -4.11 -7.67
C GLY A 106 -1.21 -4.29 -6.17
N PRO A 107 -0.84 -3.21 -5.48
CA PRO A 107 -0.58 -3.26 -4.04
C PRO A 107 -1.80 -3.78 -3.29
N THR A 108 -1.59 -4.82 -2.49
CA THR A 108 -2.66 -5.56 -1.82
C THR A 108 -2.27 -5.93 -0.39
N PHE A 109 -3.11 -5.59 0.57
CA PHE A 109 -2.89 -5.72 2.02
C PHE A 109 -4.06 -6.44 2.70
N GLY A 110 -3.77 -7.17 3.77
CA GLY A 110 -4.73 -7.90 4.60
C GLY A 110 -5.06 -9.30 4.08
N GLY A 111 -5.19 -10.25 5.01
CA GLY A 111 -5.67 -11.61 4.70
C GLY A 111 -7.15 -11.56 4.34
N GLY A 112 -7.51 -11.94 3.11
CA GLY A 112 -8.86 -11.72 2.57
C GLY A 112 -9.09 -10.34 1.95
N HIS A 113 -8.03 -9.52 1.86
CA HIS A 113 -7.97 -8.21 1.20
C HIS A 113 -8.72 -7.08 1.90
N ASP A 114 -8.03 -6.40 2.83
CA ASP A 114 -8.52 -5.13 3.42
C ASP A 114 -8.32 -3.95 2.45
N LEU A 115 -7.26 -4.00 1.64
CA LEU A 115 -7.01 -3.08 0.54
C LEU A 115 -6.50 -3.87 -0.66
N HIS A 116 -7.16 -3.73 -1.80
CA HIS A 116 -6.74 -4.33 -3.07
C HIS A 116 -6.89 -3.31 -4.21
N VAL A 117 -5.80 -3.09 -4.94
CA VAL A 117 -5.81 -2.30 -6.18
C VAL A 117 -5.77 -3.26 -7.36
N ALA A 118 -6.87 -3.32 -8.10
CA ALA A 118 -6.98 -4.19 -9.28
C ALA A 118 -6.10 -3.69 -10.44
N SER A 119 -5.65 -4.63 -11.28
CA SER A 119 -4.98 -4.31 -12.54
C SER A 119 -5.95 -3.55 -13.46
N GLY A 120 -5.49 -2.46 -14.06
CA GLY A 120 -6.36 -1.60 -14.88
C GLY A 120 -7.40 -0.86 -14.05
N SER A 121 -7.16 -0.68 -12.74
CA SER A 121 -7.99 0.22 -11.94
C SER A 121 -7.96 1.61 -12.58
N ASN A 122 -9.12 2.22 -12.86
CA ASN A 122 -9.25 3.47 -13.63
C ASN A 122 -9.15 3.33 -15.17
N ALA A 123 -9.35 2.13 -15.71
CA ALA A 123 -9.70 1.91 -17.13
C ALA A 123 -11.17 2.21 -17.43
#